data_AF-A0A6I2GMN7-F1
#
_entry.id   AF-A0A6I2GMN7-F1
#
_cell.length_a   1.000
_cell.length_b   1.000
_cell.length_c   1.000
_cell.angle_alpha   90.00
_cell.angle_beta   90.00
_cell.angle_gamma   90.00
#
_symmetry.space_group_name_H-M   'P 1'
#
loop_
_entity.id
_entity.type
_entity.pdbx_description
1 polymer ?
#
loop_
_entity_poly.entity_id
_entity_poly.type
_entity_poly.pdbx_seq_one_letter_code
_entity_poly.pdbx_strand_id
1 'polypeptide(L)'
;MSVNQMTEFNQAHEVIKAKDLLEELIELYDDVVTEGNQIFAKWKEEITRSDFEESARNLSYYLALRQRDIRGIQKDLVPWGLSSLGRLEAKTLSTLEAVISALSAIVGDKSQIKQPDFKEFSVGEAKLASNIEKILGQAPSNRYTRIMVTMPSEVSEDIELAKNLISKGMNVARINCAHDNTEIWQKMIHNIRKSAEELGKDVKILMDIAGPKIRTEWIYTTYKKPKVSVSDKICLTTNNQMLPTNQEVKVTVGTSVPEIINQLSVGDPVLIDDGSIESIVESINEEEAILLVKRVNGKSIRLKAEKGLNFPGLYFDIDILTDEDLDAMKIAVEHADIIGCSFIRDVKDVEAIQAELDKLLGNKAGTVALLFKIETVQAVNNLTQLILKAASRNPLSIMIARGDLAVETGYIRLAEVQQQIMWICEAANIPVVWGTEVLANMLETGIPSRAEVTDAAEGARSDCVMINKGNYMLETVTMLDEILHMMKEHQFKKTPKLRALSIAKNIMID
;
A
#
# COMPACT_ATOMS: atom_id res chain seq x y z
N MET A 1 43.08 23.32 -34.78
CA MET A 1 41.73 23.46 -35.35
C MET A 1 41.28 24.89 -35.15
N SER A 2 40.71 25.54 -36.16
CA SER A 2 40.03 26.84 -35.97
C SER A 2 38.78 26.64 -35.10
N VAL A 3 38.28 27.72 -34.47
CA VAL A 3 37.05 27.67 -33.64
C VAL A 3 35.89 27.03 -34.40
N ASN A 4 35.74 27.34 -35.70
CA ASN A 4 34.71 26.72 -36.55
C ASN A 4 34.89 25.21 -36.73
N GLN A 5 36.13 24.71 -36.88
CA GLN A 5 36.40 23.27 -37.01
C GLN A 5 36.13 22.51 -35.69
N MET A 6 36.35 23.14 -34.54
CA MET A 6 35.97 22.56 -33.23
C MET A 6 34.45 22.52 -33.05
N THR A 7 33.73 23.56 -33.50
CA THR A 7 32.26 23.60 -33.43
C THR A 7 31.61 22.57 -34.34
N GLU A 8 32.10 22.42 -35.58
CA GLU A 8 31.61 21.40 -36.52
C GLU A 8 31.92 19.97 -36.05
N PHE A 9 33.11 19.74 -35.48
CA PHE A 9 33.48 18.44 -34.92
C PHE A 9 32.62 18.08 -33.70
N ASN A 10 32.34 19.04 -32.82
CA ASN A 10 31.46 18.84 -31.66
C ASN A 10 30.01 18.59 -32.09
N GLN A 11 29.49 19.30 -33.10
CA GLN A 11 28.15 19.05 -33.63
C GLN A 11 28.03 17.65 -34.26
N ALA A 12 29.01 17.21 -35.04
CA ALA A 12 29.02 15.88 -35.63
C ALA A 12 29.05 14.78 -34.55
N HIS A 13 29.84 14.99 -33.49
CA HIS A 13 29.94 14.03 -32.38
C HIS A 13 28.66 13.95 -31.54
N GLU A 14 27.99 15.07 -31.29
CA GLU A 14 26.70 15.10 -30.58
C GLU A 14 25.59 14.46 -31.41
N VAL A 15 25.58 14.63 -32.74
CA VAL A 15 24.63 13.95 -33.63
C VAL A 15 24.84 12.43 -33.62
N ILE A 16 26.08 11.94 -33.54
CA ILE A 16 26.37 10.51 -33.42
C ILE A 16 25.78 9.97 -32.10
N LYS A 17 26.05 10.61 -30.96
CA LYS A 17 25.49 10.19 -29.67
C LYS A 17 23.96 10.17 -29.66
N ALA A 18 23.32 11.14 -30.31
CA ALA A 18 21.87 11.19 -30.42
C ALA A 18 21.30 10.01 -31.21
N LYS A 19 22.00 9.57 -32.26
CA LYS A 19 21.64 8.41 -33.06
C LYS A 19 21.84 7.11 -32.30
N ASP A 20 22.98 6.96 -31.62
CA ASP A 20 23.26 5.79 -30.78
C ASP A 20 22.19 5.65 -29.68
N LEU A 21 21.82 6.76 -29.03
CA LEU A 21 20.74 6.79 -28.03
C LEU A 21 19.36 6.47 -28.65
N LEU A 22 19.10 6.90 -29.89
CA LEU A 22 17.86 6.56 -30.59
C LEU A 22 17.79 5.06 -30.90
N GLU A 23 18.88 4.46 -31.36
CA GLU A 23 18.97 3.02 -31.61
C GLU A 23 18.74 2.22 -30.30
N GLU A 24 19.38 2.62 -29.20
CA GLU A 24 19.18 2.00 -27.89
C GLU A 24 17.73 2.11 -27.39
N LEU A 25 17.06 3.25 -27.63
CA LEU A 25 15.65 3.43 -27.27
C LEU A 25 14.70 2.61 -28.14
N ILE A 26 15.00 2.43 -29.42
CA ILE A 26 14.21 1.57 -30.32
C ILE A 26 14.36 0.11 -29.89
N GLU A 27 15.57 -0.35 -29.61
CA GLU A 27 15.81 -1.69 -29.09
C GLU A 27 15.07 -1.92 -27.77
N LEU A 28 15.16 -0.96 -26.84
CA LEU A 28 14.40 -0.99 -25.59
C LEU A 28 12.88 -1.07 -25.82
N TYR A 29 12.35 -0.30 -26.78
CA TYR A 29 10.93 -0.32 -27.11
C TYR A 29 10.48 -1.67 -27.65
N ASP A 30 11.21 -2.23 -28.62
CA ASP A 30 10.89 -3.52 -29.23
C ASP A 30 10.90 -4.66 -28.21
N ASP A 31 11.90 -4.63 -27.32
CA ASP A 31 12.01 -5.51 -26.16
C ASP A 31 10.79 -5.41 -25.24
N VAL A 32 10.43 -4.19 -24.84
CA VAL A 32 9.30 -3.92 -23.93
C VAL A 32 7.98 -4.35 -24.56
N VAL A 33 7.77 -4.06 -25.84
CA VAL A 33 6.57 -4.47 -26.58
C VAL A 33 6.51 -5.99 -26.68
N THR A 34 7.61 -6.64 -27.03
CA THR A 34 7.65 -8.09 -27.20
C THR A 34 7.38 -8.82 -25.89
N GLU A 35 8.13 -8.50 -24.83
CA GLU A 35 7.98 -9.12 -23.51
C GLU A 35 6.65 -8.75 -22.85
N GLY A 36 6.24 -7.49 -22.93
CA GLY A 36 4.96 -7.05 -22.37
C GLY A 36 3.78 -7.76 -23.01
N ASN A 37 3.78 -7.93 -24.34
CA ASN A 37 2.77 -8.73 -25.02
C ASN A 37 2.77 -10.20 -24.58
N GLN A 38 3.94 -10.81 -24.36
CA GLN A 38 4.05 -12.17 -23.85
C GLN A 38 3.51 -12.29 -22.42
N ILE A 39 3.80 -11.31 -21.56
CA ILE A 39 3.27 -11.25 -20.19
C ILE A 39 1.75 -11.10 -20.23
N PHE A 40 1.24 -10.13 -20.99
CA PHE A 40 -0.19 -9.85 -21.09
C PHE A 40 -0.98 -11.02 -21.70
N ALA A 41 -0.41 -11.73 -22.68
CA ALA A 41 -1.05 -12.91 -23.28
C ALA A 41 -1.35 -14.00 -22.23
N LYS A 42 -0.49 -14.16 -21.20
CA LYS A 42 -0.73 -15.10 -20.09
C LYS A 42 -1.86 -14.65 -19.18
N TRP A 43 -2.13 -13.36 -19.11
CA TRP A 43 -3.12 -12.77 -18.21
C TRP A 43 -4.50 -12.62 -18.86
N LYS A 44 -4.53 -12.46 -20.18
CA LYS A 44 -5.73 -12.08 -20.93
C LYS A 44 -6.92 -12.99 -20.68
N GLU A 45 -6.69 -14.30 -20.54
CA GLU A 45 -7.76 -15.28 -20.34
C GLU A 45 -8.38 -15.21 -18.93
N GLU A 46 -7.66 -14.67 -17.95
CA GLU A 46 -8.14 -14.53 -16.56
C GLU A 46 -8.94 -13.24 -16.33
N ILE A 47 -8.79 -12.24 -17.21
CA ILE A 47 -9.41 -10.92 -17.08
C ILE A 47 -10.87 -10.96 -17.56
N THR A 48 -11.81 -10.94 -16.61
CA THR A 48 -13.25 -10.88 -16.91
C THR A 48 -13.80 -9.45 -16.95
N ARG A 49 -13.14 -8.52 -16.25
CA ARG A 49 -13.53 -7.11 -16.16
C ARG A 49 -12.89 -6.31 -17.29
N SER A 50 -13.68 -6.04 -18.34
CA SER A 50 -13.19 -5.37 -19.57
C SER A 50 -12.52 -4.02 -19.31
N ASP A 51 -12.98 -3.28 -18.31
CA ASP A 51 -12.43 -1.97 -17.99
C ASP A 51 -11.05 -2.03 -17.30
N PHE A 52 -10.58 -3.22 -16.87
CA PHE A 52 -9.24 -3.46 -16.34
C PHE A 52 -8.24 -3.93 -17.41
N GLU A 53 -8.70 -4.41 -18.57
CA GLU A 53 -7.84 -5.02 -19.59
C GLU A 53 -6.70 -4.07 -20.01
N GLU A 54 -7.00 -2.80 -20.31
CA GLU A 54 -6.00 -1.80 -20.67
C GLU A 54 -5.00 -1.52 -19.55
N SER A 55 -5.46 -1.51 -18.31
CA SER A 55 -4.60 -1.33 -17.15
C SER A 55 -3.65 -2.50 -16.95
N ALA A 56 -4.13 -3.74 -17.14
CA ALA A 56 -3.29 -4.93 -17.13
C ALA A 56 -2.27 -4.93 -18.29
N ARG A 57 -2.69 -4.48 -19.48
CA ARG A 57 -1.81 -4.30 -20.64
C ARG A 57 -0.69 -3.32 -20.34
N ASN A 58 -1.01 -2.12 -19.81
CA ASN A 58 0.01 -1.15 -19.44
C ASN A 58 0.94 -1.67 -18.32
N LEU A 59 0.40 -2.36 -17.32
CA LEU A 59 1.20 -3.01 -16.28
C LEU A 59 2.20 -4.02 -16.87
N SER A 60 1.79 -4.82 -17.87
CA SER A 60 2.69 -5.78 -18.51
C SER A 60 3.90 -5.12 -19.18
N TYR A 61 3.68 -4.00 -19.89
CA TYR A 61 4.76 -3.20 -20.47
C TYR A 61 5.63 -2.54 -19.41
N TYR A 62 5.01 -2.04 -18.34
CA TYR A 62 5.75 -1.48 -17.22
C TYR A 62 6.69 -2.51 -16.58
N LEU A 63 6.22 -3.73 -16.36
CA LEU A 63 7.05 -4.81 -15.80
C LEU A 63 8.15 -5.25 -16.76
N ALA A 64 7.88 -5.33 -18.06
CA ALA A 64 8.91 -5.60 -19.06
C ALA A 64 10.02 -4.52 -19.00
N LEU A 65 9.64 -3.23 -18.96
CA LEU A 65 10.61 -2.15 -18.84
C LEU A 65 11.42 -2.21 -17.54
N ARG A 66 10.76 -2.46 -16.40
CA ARG A 66 11.38 -2.40 -15.07
C ARG A 66 12.29 -3.59 -14.75
N GLN A 67 12.38 -4.59 -15.62
CA GLN A 67 13.39 -5.65 -15.55
C GLN A 67 14.79 -5.16 -16.00
N ARG A 68 14.91 -3.94 -16.52
CA ARG A 68 16.14 -3.34 -17.03
C ARG A 68 16.58 -2.15 -16.19
N ASP A 69 17.89 -1.91 -16.11
CA ASP A 69 18.44 -0.69 -15.52
C ASP A 69 18.59 0.40 -16.59
N ILE A 70 17.57 1.26 -16.69
CA ILE A 70 17.51 2.32 -17.70
C ILE A 70 18.19 3.63 -17.26
N ARG A 71 18.87 3.68 -16.11
CA ARG A 71 19.42 4.95 -15.56
C ARG A 71 20.44 5.62 -16.50
N GLY A 72 21.16 4.84 -17.31
CA GLY A 72 22.02 5.35 -18.38
C GLY A 72 21.23 6.17 -19.40
N ILE A 73 20.25 5.53 -20.04
CA ILE A 73 19.30 6.15 -20.98
C ILE A 73 18.67 7.42 -20.38
N GLN A 74 18.22 7.37 -19.12
CA GLN A 74 17.61 8.54 -18.47
C GLN A 74 18.56 9.73 -18.39
N LYS A 75 19.83 9.49 -18.08
CA LYS A 75 20.86 10.53 -18.00
C LYS A 75 21.16 11.10 -19.39
N ASP A 76 21.21 10.24 -20.40
CA ASP A 76 21.58 10.61 -21.77
C ASP A 76 20.44 11.33 -22.51
N LEU A 77 19.18 11.18 -22.08
CA LEU A 77 18.02 11.93 -22.57
C LEU A 77 17.99 13.40 -22.12
N VAL A 78 18.53 13.72 -20.94
CA VAL A 78 18.40 15.06 -20.32
C VAL A 78 19.01 16.19 -21.16
N PRO A 79 20.24 16.08 -21.72
CA PRO A 79 20.84 17.12 -22.56
C PRO A 79 20.01 17.48 -23.79
N TRP A 80 19.18 16.56 -24.28
CA TRP A 80 18.28 16.75 -25.42
C TRP A 80 16.94 17.42 -25.03
N GLY A 81 16.74 17.74 -23.75
CA GLY A 81 15.49 18.31 -23.25
C GLY A 81 14.31 17.33 -23.27
N LEU A 82 14.59 16.03 -23.40
CA LEU A 82 13.59 14.98 -23.49
C LEU A 82 13.17 14.49 -22.10
N SER A 83 12.02 13.83 -22.03
CA SER A 83 11.55 13.18 -20.80
C SER A 83 12.55 12.13 -20.35
N SER A 84 12.95 12.17 -19.08
CA SER A 84 13.84 11.15 -18.47
C SER A 84 13.12 9.83 -18.14
N LEU A 85 11.92 9.59 -18.69
CA LEU A 85 11.13 8.37 -18.46
C LEU A 85 10.69 8.15 -17.00
N GLY A 86 10.94 9.09 -16.08
CA GLY A 86 10.69 8.90 -14.65
C GLY A 86 9.22 9.01 -14.18
N ARG A 87 8.27 9.15 -15.11
CA ARG A 87 6.83 9.38 -14.84
C ARG A 87 5.94 8.63 -15.83
N LEU A 88 6.38 7.44 -16.23
CA LEU A 88 5.74 6.66 -17.29
C LEU A 88 4.78 5.60 -16.79
N GLU A 89 4.65 5.42 -15.47
CA GLU A 89 3.96 4.28 -14.84
C GLU A 89 2.61 4.02 -15.51
N ALA A 90 1.72 5.01 -15.52
CA ALA A 90 0.38 4.89 -16.08
C ALA A 90 0.31 4.86 -17.62
N LYS A 91 1.44 5.06 -18.33
CA LYS A 91 1.49 5.30 -19.78
C LYS A 91 2.85 4.88 -20.37
N THR A 92 3.21 3.62 -20.14
CA THR A 92 4.58 3.13 -20.38
C THR A 92 4.99 3.26 -21.84
N LEU A 93 4.24 2.62 -22.75
CA LEU A 93 4.56 2.66 -24.19
C LEU A 93 4.41 4.07 -24.75
N SER A 94 3.30 4.77 -24.47
CA SER A 94 3.09 6.12 -24.99
C SER A 94 4.20 7.09 -24.57
N THR A 95 4.82 6.90 -23.41
CA THR A 95 5.99 7.72 -23.03
C THR A 95 7.23 7.37 -23.86
N LEU A 96 7.50 6.08 -24.08
CA LEU A 96 8.60 5.64 -24.95
C LEU A 96 8.40 6.14 -26.39
N GLU A 97 7.20 5.97 -26.95
CA GLU A 97 6.83 6.40 -28.30
C GLU A 97 7.01 7.92 -28.48
N ALA A 98 6.57 8.71 -27.49
CA ALA A 98 6.76 10.16 -27.52
C ALA A 98 8.23 10.57 -27.49
N VAL A 99 9.06 9.91 -26.67
CA VAL A 99 10.50 10.19 -26.59
C VAL A 99 11.23 9.78 -27.86
N ILE A 100 10.95 8.58 -28.39
CA ILE A 100 11.55 8.08 -29.63
C ILE A 100 11.17 8.96 -30.80
N SER A 101 9.89 9.33 -30.93
CA SER A 101 9.43 10.22 -31.99
C SER A 101 10.09 11.61 -31.91
N ALA A 102 10.28 12.15 -30.70
CA ALA A 102 10.93 13.44 -30.51
C ALA A 102 12.44 13.37 -30.84
N LEU A 103 13.14 12.34 -30.37
CA LEU A 103 14.57 12.16 -30.65
C LEU A 103 14.81 11.90 -32.14
N SER A 104 13.95 11.12 -32.80
CA SER A 104 13.99 10.90 -34.25
C SER A 104 13.91 12.22 -35.02
N ALA A 105 12.99 13.11 -34.62
CA ALA A 105 12.88 14.44 -35.22
C ALA A 105 14.15 15.29 -35.00
N ILE A 106 14.80 15.18 -33.84
CA ILE A 106 16.06 15.87 -33.53
C ILE A 106 17.21 15.38 -34.42
N VAL A 107 17.33 14.06 -34.65
CA VAL A 107 18.41 13.49 -35.48
C VAL A 107 18.12 13.58 -36.99
N GLY A 108 16.94 14.06 -37.37
CA GLY A 108 16.50 14.15 -38.77
C GLY A 108 16.13 12.80 -39.37
N ASP A 109 15.82 11.80 -38.54
CA ASP A 109 15.36 10.48 -38.98
C ASP A 109 13.83 10.41 -39.00
N LYS A 110 13.30 9.67 -39.98
CA LYS A 110 11.86 9.40 -40.04
C LYS A 110 11.57 8.16 -39.20
N SER A 111 11.27 8.40 -37.93
CA SER A 111 10.78 7.36 -37.01
C SER A 111 9.69 6.50 -37.66
N GLN A 112 9.79 5.18 -37.51
CA GLN A 112 8.68 4.27 -37.80
C GLN A 112 7.64 4.27 -36.67
N ILE A 113 8.04 4.69 -35.46
CA ILE A 113 7.16 4.80 -34.29
C ILE A 113 6.44 6.15 -34.34
N LYS A 114 5.11 6.09 -34.34
CA LYS A 114 4.23 7.26 -34.45
C LYS A 114 4.20 8.02 -33.12
N GLN A 115 4.21 9.35 -33.20
CA GLN A 115 3.92 10.20 -32.04
C GLN A 115 2.51 9.92 -31.52
N PRO A 116 2.35 9.59 -30.22
CA PRO A 116 1.03 9.38 -29.64
C PRO A 116 0.27 10.70 -29.60
N ASP A 117 -1.05 10.64 -29.79
CA ASP A 117 -1.88 11.83 -29.60
C ASP A 117 -2.07 12.14 -28.10
N PHE A 118 -2.53 13.36 -27.79
CA PHE A 118 -2.70 13.79 -26.39
C PHE A 118 -3.72 12.95 -25.61
N LYS A 119 -4.77 12.46 -26.30
CA LYS A 119 -5.80 11.64 -25.68
C LYS A 119 -5.23 10.28 -25.29
N GLU A 120 -4.53 9.62 -26.22
CA GLU A 120 -3.80 8.37 -26.00
C GLU A 120 -2.82 8.51 -24.83
N PHE A 121 -2.06 9.61 -24.80
CA PHE A 121 -1.05 9.88 -23.76
C PHE A 121 -1.63 10.11 -22.36
N SER A 122 -2.91 10.48 -22.25
CA SER A 122 -3.56 10.80 -20.97
C SER A 122 -4.52 9.71 -20.46
N VAL A 123 -4.73 8.63 -21.23
CA VAL A 123 -5.70 7.57 -20.89
C VAL A 123 -5.45 6.97 -19.52
N GLY A 124 -4.20 6.60 -19.20
CA GLY A 124 -3.89 5.95 -17.93
C GLY A 124 -4.11 6.84 -16.71
N GLU A 125 -3.77 8.13 -16.79
CA GLU A 125 -4.02 9.09 -15.72
C GLU A 125 -5.52 9.31 -15.51
N ALA A 126 -6.28 9.44 -16.60
CA ALA A 126 -7.74 9.54 -16.55
C ALA A 126 -8.39 8.27 -15.98
N LYS A 127 -7.85 7.08 -16.33
CA LYS A 127 -8.32 5.80 -15.82
C LYS A 127 -8.08 5.67 -14.32
N LEU A 128 -6.88 6.01 -13.86
CA LEU A 128 -6.56 6.04 -12.44
C LEU A 128 -7.47 7.01 -11.69
N ALA A 129 -7.67 8.24 -12.20
CA ALA A 129 -8.58 9.21 -11.61
C ALA A 129 -10.02 8.66 -11.48
N SER A 130 -10.53 8.02 -12.53
CA SER A 130 -11.84 7.38 -12.54
C SER A 130 -11.95 6.25 -11.51
N ASN A 131 -10.92 5.40 -11.40
CA ASN A 131 -10.89 4.32 -10.42
C ASN A 131 -10.85 4.86 -8.97
N ILE A 132 -10.09 5.93 -8.73
CA ILE A 132 -10.06 6.60 -7.42
C ILE A 132 -11.44 7.14 -7.06
N GLU A 133 -12.12 7.84 -7.97
CA GLU A 133 -13.47 8.37 -7.72
C GLU A 133 -14.49 7.27 -7.47
N LYS A 134 -14.44 6.19 -8.26
CA LYS A 134 -15.35 5.06 -8.13
C LYS A 134 -15.20 4.35 -6.78
N ILE A 135 -13.96 4.14 -6.33
CA ILE A 135 -13.67 3.35 -5.12
C ILE A 135 -13.64 4.23 -3.87
N LEU A 136 -12.88 5.32 -3.89
CA LEU A 136 -12.59 6.15 -2.71
C LEU A 136 -13.45 7.43 -2.64
N GLY A 137 -14.36 7.62 -3.60
CA GLY A 137 -15.26 8.78 -3.66
C GLY A 137 -14.66 10.01 -4.34
N GLN A 138 -15.50 11.02 -4.54
CA GLN A 138 -15.12 12.25 -5.23
C GLN A 138 -13.99 13.00 -4.50
N ALA A 139 -13.12 13.64 -5.29
CA ALA A 139 -12.10 14.51 -4.73
C ALA A 139 -12.76 15.75 -4.12
N PRO A 140 -12.36 16.21 -2.93
CA PRO A 140 -12.79 17.51 -2.43
C PRO A 140 -12.21 18.63 -3.31
N SER A 141 -12.86 19.78 -3.35
CA SER A 141 -12.45 20.91 -4.21
C SER A 141 -11.06 21.46 -3.90
N ASN A 142 -10.58 21.26 -2.67
CA ASN A 142 -9.33 21.81 -2.18
C ASN A 142 -8.14 20.84 -2.27
N ARG A 143 -8.28 19.54 -2.54
CA ARG A 143 -7.14 18.59 -2.64
C ARG A 143 -7.45 17.36 -3.49
N TYR A 144 -6.42 16.68 -3.98
CA TYR A 144 -6.57 15.45 -4.76
C TYR A 144 -6.68 14.19 -3.87
N THR A 145 -5.85 14.11 -2.85
CA THR A 145 -5.77 12.94 -1.95
C THR A 145 -6.97 12.91 -1.01
N ARG A 146 -7.60 11.76 -0.82
CA ARG A 146 -8.72 11.54 0.11
C ARG A 146 -8.22 11.32 1.55
N ILE A 147 -9.08 11.52 2.54
CA ILE A 147 -8.81 11.16 3.94
C ILE A 147 -9.72 10.01 4.34
N MET A 148 -9.10 8.91 4.76
CA MET A 148 -9.77 7.77 5.37
C MET A 148 -9.59 7.83 6.88
N VAL A 149 -10.68 7.74 7.65
CA VAL A 149 -10.63 7.80 9.12
C VAL A 149 -11.17 6.51 9.68
N THR A 150 -10.44 5.89 10.61
CA THR A 150 -10.96 4.75 11.36
C THR A 150 -11.98 5.22 12.39
N MET A 151 -13.21 4.72 12.28
CA MET A 151 -14.31 5.12 13.15
C MET A 151 -14.16 4.52 14.55
N PRO A 152 -14.23 5.35 15.60
CA PRO A 152 -14.34 4.86 16.96
C PRO A 152 -15.80 4.48 17.25
N SER A 153 -16.01 3.53 18.17
CA SER A 153 -17.32 2.96 18.48
C SER A 153 -18.33 4.02 18.94
N GLU A 154 -17.84 5.13 19.51
CA GLU A 154 -18.59 6.31 19.93
C GLU A 154 -19.47 6.89 18.80
N VAL A 155 -19.07 6.73 17.53
CA VAL A 155 -19.88 7.14 16.37
C VAL A 155 -21.23 6.41 16.32
N SER A 156 -21.38 5.24 16.94
CA SER A 156 -22.67 4.53 17.00
C SER A 156 -23.72 5.24 17.84
N GLU A 157 -23.29 6.05 18.82
CA GLU A 157 -24.17 6.74 19.77
C GLU A 157 -24.10 8.28 19.62
N ASP A 158 -23.02 8.81 19.05
CA ASP A 158 -22.82 10.24 18.78
C ASP A 158 -22.73 10.54 17.27
N ILE A 159 -23.87 10.94 16.70
CA ILE A 159 -23.95 11.37 15.29
C ILE A 159 -23.21 12.68 15.00
N GLU A 160 -23.05 13.56 16.00
CA GLU A 160 -22.36 14.83 15.80
C GLU A 160 -20.86 14.61 15.58
N LEU A 161 -20.27 13.57 16.18
CA LEU A 161 -18.90 13.18 15.89
C LEU A 161 -18.72 12.83 14.40
N ALA A 162 -19.60 12.02 13.82
CA ALA A 162 -19.57 11.69 12.38
C ALA A 162 -19.71 12.94 11.52
N LYS A 163 -20.69 13.79 11.82
CA LYS A 163 -20.94 15.06 11.11
C LYS A 163 -19.72 15.98 11.15
N ASN A 164 -19.09 16.11 12.31
CA ASN A 164 -17.89 16.91 12.47
C ASN A 164 -16.72 16.35 11.66
N LEU A 165 -16.45 15.04 11.71
CA LEU A 165 -15.38 14.41 10.92
C LEU A 165 -15.56 14.62 9.41
N ILE A 166 -16.79 14.45 8.90
CA ILE A 166 -17.12 14.70 7.50
C ILE A 166 -16.89 16.17 7.15
N SER A 167 -17.38 17.09 7.98
CA SER A 167 -17.22 18.54 7.76
C SER A 167 -15.76 18.99 7.73
N LYS A 168 -14.88 18.33 8.49
CA LYS A 168 -13.45 18.61 8.56
C LYS A 168 -12.64 18.01 7.41
N GLY A 169 -13.21 17.12 6.61
CA GLY A 169 -12.57 16.60 5.41
C GLY A 169 -12.53 15.07 5.27
N MET A 170 -13.17 14.30 6.15
CA MET A 170 -13.24 12.85 5.94
C MET A 170 -13.96 12.51 4.62
N ASN A 171 -13.38 11.61 3.83
CA ASN A 171 -13.94 11.10 2.57
C ASN A 171 -14.33 9.62 2.66
N VAL A 172 -13.57 8.84 3.45
CA VAL A 172 -13.84 7.42 3.65
C VAL A 172 -13.90 7.14 5.15
N ALA A 173 -15.00 6.56 5.61
CA ALA A 173 -15.13 6.04 6.96
C ALA A 173 -14.73 4.56 6.98
N ARG A 174 -13.67 4.21 7.70
CA ARG A 174 -13.21 2.83 7.91
C ARG A 174 -13.79 2.29 9.21
N ILE A 175 -14.54 1.20 9.13
CA ILE A 175 -15.00 0.42 10.29
C ILE A 175 -14.10 -0.81 10.39
N ASN A 176 -13.40 -0.96 11.52
CA ASN A 176 -12.51 -2.09 11.76
C ASN A 176 -13.30 -3.24 12.39
N CYS A 177 -13.52 -4.33 11.65
CA CYS A 177 -14.33 -5.47 12.08
C CYS A 177 -13.60 -6.41 13.04
N ALA A 178 -12.31 -6.20 13.32
CA ALA A 178 -11.60 -6.88 14.41
C ALA A 178 -12.10 -6.47 15.82
N HIS A 179 -12.96 -5.46 15.89
CA HIS A 179 -13.53 -4.92 17.11
C HIS A 179 -15.03 -4.67 16.95
N ASP A 180 -15.71 -4.52 18.09
CA ASP A 180 -17.15 -4.28 18.16
C ASP A 180 -17.96 -5.45 17.57
N ASN A 181 -19.21 -5.21 17.19
CA ASN A 181 -20.11 -6.22 16.69
C ASN A 181 -21.11 -5.62 15.68
N THR A 182 -21.90 -6.48 15.06
CA THR A 182 -22.91 -6.13 14.05
C THR A 182 -23.81 -4.96 14.43
N GLU A 183 -24.31 -4.90 15.67
CA GLU A 183 -25.21 -3.82 16.10
C GLU A 183 -24.51 -2.47 16.08
N ILE A 184 -23.29 -2.41 16.62
CA ILE A 184 -22.48 -1.19 16.67
C ILE A 184 -22.09 -0.76 15.25
N TRP A 185 -21.68 -1.69 14.40
CA TRP A 185 -21.33 -1.39 13.00
C TRP A 185 -22.51 -0.81 12.23
N GLN A 186 -23.69 -1.40 12.33
CA GLN A 186 -24.89 -0.90 11.65
C GLN A 186 -25.31 0.49 12.13
N LYS A 187 -25.21 0.77 13.44
CA LYS A 187 -25.44 2.12 13.98
C LYS A 187 -24.43 3.13 13.46
N MET A 188 -23.14 2.79 13.43
CA MET A 188 -22.11 3.65 12.84
C MET A 188 -22.41 3.96 11.38
N ILE A 189 -22.72 2.94 10.57
CA ILE A 189 -23.09 3.08 9.16
C ILE A 189 -24.27 4.04 9.00
N HIS A 190 -25.33 3.84 9.79
CA HIS A 190 -26.52 4.68 9.75
C HIS A 190 -26.17 6.15 10.03
N ASN A 191 -25.44 6.41 11.12
CA ASN A 191 -25.05 7.77 11.51
C ASN A 191 -24.17 8.43 10.45
N ILE A 192 -23.20 7.70 9.89
CA ILE A 192 -22.31 8.20 8.82
C ILE A 192 -23.11 8.57 7.57
N ARG A 193 -23.99 7.68 7.09
CA ARG A 193 -24.81 7.94 5.90
C ARG A 193 -25.74 9.13 6.11
N LYS A 194 -26.41 9.19 7.27
CA LYS A 194 -27.29 10.31 7.62
C LYS A 194 -26.54 11.64 7.69
N SER A 195 -25.38 11.68 8.35
CA SER A 195 -24.54 12.88 8.39
C SER A 195 -24.02 13.29 7.01
N ALA A 196 -23.66 12.34 6.16
CA ALA A 196 -23.22 12.60 4.79
C ALA A 196 -24.34 13.20 3.93
N GLU A 197 -25.57 12.67 4.06
CA GLU A 197 -26.77 13.20 3.39
C GLU A 197 -27.09 14.63 3.85
N GLU A 198 -27.12 14.88 5.18
CA GLU A 198 -27.37 16.21 5.74
C GLU A 198 -26.35 17.27 5.26
N LEU A 199 -25.10 16.86 5.03
CA LEU A 199 -24.02 17.73 4.57
C LEU A 199 -23.91 17.79 3.04
N GLY A 200 -24.68 17.00 2.29
CA GLY A 200 -24.57 16.89 0.83
C GLY A 200 -23.19 16.40 0.37
N LYS A 201 -22.58 15.46 1.11
CA LYS A 201 -21.24 14.92 0.85
C LYS A 201 -21.33 13.45 0.45
N ASP A 202 -20.54 13.03 -0.55
CA ASP A 202 -20.32 11.61 -0.85
C ASP A 202 -19.20 11.08 0.05
N VAL A 203 -19.57 10.26 1.04
CA VAL A 203 -18.63 9.61 1.96
C VAL A 203 -18.74 8.11 1.78
N LYS A 204 -17.61 7.47 1.46
CA LYS A 204 -17.53 6.01 1.31
C LYS A 204 -17.40 5.34 2.67
N ILE A 205 -17.98 4.15 2.80
CA ILE A 205 -17.83 3.29 3.97
C ILE A 205 -17.02 2.07 3.58
N LEU A 206 -15.91 1.86 4.28
CA LEU A 206 -15.08 0.66 4.18
C LEU A 206 -15.28 -0.18 5.43
N MET A 207 -15.62 -1.46 5.28
CA MET A 207 -15.57 -2.44 6.37
C MET A 207 -14.32 -3.29 6.22
N ASP A 208 -13.43 -3.22 7.20
CA ASP A 208 -12.11 -3.85 7.18
C ASP A 208 -12.13 -5.15 7.99
N ILE A 209 -12.16 -6.29 7.31
CA ILE A 209 -12.12 -7.61 7.93
C ILE A 209 -10.72 -7.90 8.48
N ALA A 210 -10.67 -8.64 9.59
CA ALA A 210 -9.49 -8.74 10.43
C ALA A 210 -8.42 -9.64 9.84
N GLY A 211 -8.82 -10.70 9.13
CA GLY A 211 -7.93 -11.75 8.65
C GLY A 211 -7.29 -12.53 9.81
N PRO A 212 -6.40 -13.49 9.50
CA PRO A 212 -5.84 -14.41 10.48
C PRO A 212 -4.66 -13.78 11.23
N LYS A 213 -4.88 -12.67 11.94
CA LYS A 213 -3.81 -12.03 12.73
C LYS A 213 -3.39 -12.95 13.87
N ILE A 214 -2.18 -13.49 13.79
CA ILE A 214 -1.62 -14.38 14.81
C ILE A 214 -1.28 -13.57 16.06
N ARG A 215 -1.72 -14.04 17.22
CA ARG A 215 -1.52 -13.38 18.50
C ARG A 215 -1.12 -14.37 19.59
N THR A 216 -0.49 -13.84 20.63
CA THR A 216 -0.41 -14.52 21.92
C THR A 216 -1.78 -14.52 22.58
N GLU A 217 -2.26 -15.64 23.11
CA GLU A 217 -3.59 -15.71 23.74
C GLU A 217 -3.53 -15.54 25.26
N TRP A 218 -2.62 -16.29 25.88
CA TRP A 218 -2.45 -16.34 27.32
C TRP A 218 -0.97 -16.37 27.67
N ILE A 219 -0.67 -16.05 28.92
CA ILE A 219 0.70 -16.00 29.43
C ILE A 219 0.80 -16.78 30.74
N TYR A 220 1.85 -17.57 30.84
CA TYR A 220 2.29 -18.19 32.07
C TYR A 220 3.75 -17.86 32.38
N THR A 221 4.05 -17.65 33.65
CA THR A 221 5.44 -17.51 34.14
C THR A 221 5.51 -17.91 35.61
N THR A 222 6.59 -18.58 36.00
CA THR A 222 6.92 -18.87 37.41
C THR A 222 7.60 -17.67 38.09
N TYR A 223 7.97 -16.64 37.32
CA TYR A 223 8.61 -15.43 37.83
C TYR A 223 7.57 -14.40 38.31
N LYS A 224 7.95 -13.54 39.27
CA LYS A 224 7.07 -12.48 39.80
C LYS A 224 6.46 -11.56 38.73
N LYS A 225 7.13 -11.41 37.57
CA LYS A 225 6.67 -10.59 36.45
C LYS A 225 7.06 -11.30 35.13
N PRO A 226 6.18 -11.31 34.11
CA PRO A 226 6.51 -11.84 32.78
C PRO A 226 7.36 -10.81 32.01
N LYS A 227 8.59 -10.60 32.46
CA LYS A 227 9.56 -9.71 31.81
C LYS A 227 10.63 -10.53 31.12
N VAL A 228 10.92 -10.18 29.87
CA VAL A 228 11.95 -10.80 29.05
C VAL A 228 13.04 -9.79 28.70
N SER A 229 14.27 -10.29 28.62
CA SER A 229 15.50 -9.61 28.24
C SER A 229 16.25 -10.45 27.20
N VAL A 230 17.29 -9.86 26.60
CA VAL A 230 18.17 -10.58 25.67
C VAL A 230 18.72 -11.84 26.32
N SER A 231 18.73 -12.95 25.57
CA SER A 231 19.12 -14.31 26.00
C SER A 231 18.10 -15.05 26.87
N ASP A 232 16.98 -14.44 27.26
CA ASP A 232 15.88 -15.20 27.87
C ASP A 232 15.22 -16.11 26.82
N LYS A 233 14.60 -17.21 27.29
CA LYS A 233 13.82 -18.12 26.45
C LYS A 233 12.32 -17.92 26.66
N ILE A 234 11.57 -17.94 25.57
CA ILE A 234 10.10 -17.92 25.57
C ILE A 234 9.63 -19.26 24.99
N CYS A 235 8.71 -19.95 25.64
CA CYS A 235 8.03 -21.10 25.05
C CYS A 235 6.74 -20.62 24.38
N LEU A 236 6.61 -20.86 23.08
CA LEU A 236 5.37 -20.70 22.32
C LEU A 236 4.73 -22.07 22.18
N THR A 237 3.49 -22.24 22.66
CA THR A 237 2.83 -23.54 22.70
C THR A 237 1.34 -23.43 22.44
N THR A 238 0.70 -24.56 22.13
CA THR A 238 -0.75 -24.73 22.08
C THR A 238 -1.32 -25.36 23.36
N ASN A 239 -0.45 -25.92 24.21
CA ASN A 239 -0.84 -26.67 25.39
C ASN A 239 -0.93 -25.76 26.62
N ASN A 240 -2.16 -25.52 27.10
CA ASN A 240 -2.41 -24.74 28.31
C ASN A 240 -2.48 -25.59 29.60
N GLN A 241 -2.32 -26.92 29.50
CA GLN A 241 -2.48 -27.85 30.61
C GLN A 241 -1.13 -28.28 31.21
N MET A 242 -0.11 -28.49 30.36
CA MET A 242 1.23 -28.93 30.78
C MET A 242 2.23 -27.78 30.66
N LEU A 243 2.13 -26.82 31.58
CA LEU A 243 2.98 -25.62 31.55
C LEU A 243 4.38 -25.92 32.12
N PRO A 244 5.47 -25.44 31.47
CA PRO A 244 6.83 -25.69 31.93
C PRO A 244 7.05 -25.16 33.36
N THR A 245 7.49 -26.03 34.27
CA THR A 245 7.89 -25.63 35.63
C THR A 245 9.40 -25.41 35.76
N ASN A 246 10.17 -25.60 34.69
CA ASN A 246 11.62 -25.40 34.71
C ASN A 246 11.96 -23.89 34.78
N GLN A 247 13.15 -23.56 35.28
CA GLN A 247 13.60 -22.16 35.37
C GLN A 247 14.26 -21.63 34.08
N GLU A 248 14.52 -22.50 33.09
CA GLU A 248 15.18 -22.13 31.83
C GLU A 248 14.27 -21.33 30.90
N VAL A 249 12.96 -21.61 30.92
CA VAL A 249 11.95 -20.83 30.20
C VAL A 249 11.47 -19.68 31.08
N LYS A 250 11.59 -18.45 30.56
CA LYS A 250 11.20 -17.25 31.30
C LYS A 250 9.70 -17.05 31.30
N VAL A 251 9.08 -17.22 30.14
CA VAL A 251 7.67 -16.99 29.88
C VAL A 251 7.18 -18.04 28.89
N THR A 252 5.99 -18.58 29.13
CA THR A 252 5.27 -19.45 28.20
C THR A 252 4.05 -18.70 27.69
N VAL A 253 3.79 -18.77 26.38
CA VAL A 253 2.68 -18.10 25.73
C VAL A 253 1.90 -19.06 24.83
N GLY A 254 0.57 -18.94 24.86
CA GLY A 254 -0.33 -19.58 23.91
C GLY A 254 -0.34 -18.85 22.57
N THR A 255 -0.49 -19.55 21.44
CA THR A 255 -0.73 -18.93 20.13
C THR A 255 -2.18 -19.09 19.68
N SER A 256 -2.73 -18.08 19.00
CA SER A 256 -4.09 -18.10 18.46
C SER A 256 -4.26 -18.97 17.22
N VAL A 257 -3.15 -19.43 16.62
CA VAL A 257 -3.16 -20.27 15.41
C VAL A 257 -2.25 -21.49 15.66
N PRO A 258 -2.75 -22.58 16.26
CA PRO A 258 -1.95 -23.75 16.62
C PRO A 258 -1.09 -24.33 15.49
N GLU A 259 -1.60 -24.28 14.27
CA GLU A 259 -1.01 -24.86 13.06
C GLU A 259 0.35 -24.23 12.71
N ILE A 260 0.64 -23.03 13.21
CA ILE A 260 1.90 -22.34 12.92
C ILE A 260 3.10 -23.02 13.56
N ILE A 261 2.94 -23.68 14.73
CA ILE A 261 4.06 -24.34 15.40
C ILE A 261 4.64 -25.44 14.50
N ASN A 262 3.78 -26.24 13.86
CA ASN A 262 4.20 -27.33 12.98
C ASN A 262 4.86 -26.85 11.67
N GLN A 263 4.79 -25.55 11.39
CA GLN A 263 5.33 -24.93 10.18
C GLN A 263 6.62 -24.13 10.44
N LEU A 264 7.04 -24.04 11.71
CA LEU A 264 8.29 -23.38 12.10
C LEU A 264 9.49 -24.34 12.01
N SER A 265 10.65 -23.77 11.73
CA SER A 265 11.95 -24.43 11.70
C SER A 265 12.94 -23.74 12.65
N VAL A 266 13.91 -24.51 13.14
CA VAL A 266 15.01 -23.94 13.94
C VAL A 266 15.74 -22.86 13.13
N GLY A 267 15.91 -21.68 13.73
CA GLY A 267 16.49 -20.51 13.10
C GLY A 267 15.48 -19.48 12.60
N ASP A 268 14.20 -19.83 12.49
CA ASP A 268 13.17 -18.91 11.99
C ASP A 268 12.98 -17.71 12.92
N PRO A 269 12.80 -16.50 12.36
CA PRO A 269 12.54 -15.30 13.14
C PRO A 269 11.10 -15.29 13.67
N VAL A 270 10.95 -14.95 14.94
CA VAL A 270 9.64 -14.71 15.57
C VAL A 270 9.69 -13.38 16.29
N LEU A 271 8.85 -12.45 15.83
CA LEU A 271 8.73 -11.11 16.40
C LEU A 271 7.43 -11.03 17.20
N ILE A 272 7.50 -10.39 18.38
CA ILE A 272 6.37 -10.31 19.31
C ILE A 272 6.14 -8.85 19.70
N ASP A 273 4.87 -8.45 19.81
CA ASP A 273 4.44 -7.11 20.22
C ASP A 273 4.99 -6.02 19.29
N ASP A 274 4.64 -6.12 18.00
CA ASP A 274 5.02 -5.20 16.92
C ASP A 274 6.55 -5.02 16.79
N GLY A 275 7.29 -6.13 16.94
CA GLY A 275 8.76 -6.15 16.88
C GLY A 275 9.46 -5.63 18.14
N SER A 276 8.71 -5.34 19.22
CA SER A 276 9.31 -4.93 20.50
C SER A 276 10.16 -6.03 21.15
N ILE A 277 9.91 -7.29 20.79
CA ILE A 277 10.75 -8.44 21.09
C ILE A 277 11.10 -9.13 19.78
N GLU A 278 12.40 -9.27 19.50
CA GLU A 278 12.89 -10.10 18.41
C GLU A 278 13.48 -11.38 18.97
N SER A 279 13.05 -12.51 18.44
CA SER A 279 13.53 -13.83 18.82
C SER A 279 13.74 -14.72 17.60
N ILE A 280 14.42 -15.83 17.82
CA ILE A 280 14.56 -16.90 16.82
C ILE A 280 14.15 -18.23 17.44
N VAL A 281 13.63 -19.15 16.64
CA VAL A 281 13.38 -20.52 17.07
C VAL A 281 14.71 -21.20 17.39
N GLU A 282 14.93 -21.56 18.66
CA GLU A 282 16.10 -22.29 19.14
C GLU A 282 15.89 -23.80 19.04
N SER A 283 14.70 -24.28 19.41
CA SER A 283 14.32 -25.68 19.30
C SER A 283 12.81 -25.81 19.11
N ILE A 284 12.36 -26.91 18.49
CA ILE A 284 10.94 -27.15 18.23
C ILE A 284 10.58 -28.63 18.39
N ASN A 285 9.35 -28.88 18.83
CA ASN A 285 8.69 -30.18 18.78
C ASN A 285 7.23 -30.00 18.30
N GLU A 286 6.43 -31.06 18.31
CA GLU A 286 5.05 -31.04 17.77
C GLU A 286 4.08 -30.11 18.54
N GLU A 287 4.38 -29.76 19.80
CA GLU A 287 3.47 -28.95 20.65
C GLU A 287 4.04 -27.57 21.04
N GLU A 288 5.35 -27.37 20.93
CA GLU A 288 6.01 -26.15 21.37
C GLU A 288 7.25 -25.78 20.54
N ALA A 289 7.45 -24.47 20.43
CA ALA A 289 8.67 -23.85 19.93
C ALA A 289 9.34 -23.03 21.05
N ILE A 290 10.62 -23.29 21.32
CA ILE A 290 11.43 -22.49 22.23
C ILE A 290 12.09 -21.37 21.44
N LEU A 291 11.77 -20.14 21.79
CA LEU A 291 12.26 -18.92 21.17
C LEU A 291 13.37 -18.32 22.03
N LEU A 292 14.53 -18.07 21.43
CA LEU A 292 15.64 -17.37 22.07
C LEU A 292 15.56 -15.87 21.74
N VAL A 293 15.41 -15.04 22.78
CA VAL A 293 15.30 -13.58 22.62
C VAL A 293 16.65 -12.99 22.20
N LYS A 294 16.66 -12.30 21.05
CA LYS A 294 17.83 -11.62 20.48
C LYS A 294 17.83 -10.13 20.76
N ARG A 295 16.66 -9.49 20.75
CA ARG A 295 16.52 -8.06 20.99
C ARG A 295 15.23 -7.77 21.75
N VAL A 296 15.25 -6.74 22.58
CA VAL A 296 14.06 -6.14 23.20
C VAL A 296 14.14 -4.63 23.13
N ASN A 297 13.00 -3.96 23.11
CA ASN A 297 12.95 -2.51 23.30
C ASN A 297 13.39 -2.15 24.73
N GLY A 298 14.51 -1.42 24.86
CA GLY A 298 15.12 -1.08 26.15
C GLY A 298 15.92 -2.24 26.76
N LYS A 299 15.92 -2.35 28.10
CA LYS A 299 16.68 -3.39 28.83
C LYS A 299 15.89 -4.68 29.07
N SER A 300 14.58 -4.55 29.25
CA SER A 300 13.64 -5.63 29.51
C SER A 300 12.24 -5.14 29.19
N ILE A 301 11.39 -5.97 28.62
CA ILE A 301 10.00 -5.62 28.30
C ILE A 301 9.04 -6.60 28.96
N ARG A 302 7.86 -6.12 29.36
CA ARG A 302 6.81 -6.98 29.93
C ARG A 302 5.98 -7.56 28.79
N LEU A 303 6.01 -8.88 28.65
CA LEU A 303 5.14 -9.57 27.71
C LEU A 303 3.71 -9.64 28.29
N LYS A 304 2.71 -9.41 27.43
CA LYS A 304 1.28 -9.44 27.75
C LYS A 304 0.58 -10.37 26.78
N ALA A 305 -0.59 -10.87 27.17
CA ALA A 305 -1.49 -11.57 26.25
C ALA A 305 -1.99 -10.62 25.15
N GLU A 306 -2.58 -11.21 24.12
CA GLU A 306 -3.21 -10.55 22.96
C GLU A 306 -2.25 -9.72 22.11
N LYS A 307 -0.94 -9.97 22.24
CA LYS A 307 0.12 -9.31 21.47
C LYS A 307 0.35 -10.02 20.15
N GLY A 308 0.55 -9.24 19.08
CA GLY A 308 0.81 -9.76 17.74
C GLY A 308 2.06 -10.63 17.68
N LEU A 309 1.98 -11.69 16.88
CA LEU A 309 3.09 -12.54 16.48
C LEU A 309 3.31 -12.37 14.98
N ASN A 310 4.55 -12.08 14.61
CA ASN A 310 4.98 -11.86 13.24
C ASN A 310 6.12 -12.82 12.92
N PHE A 311 6.17 -13.28 11.67
CA PHE A 311 7.08 -14.33 11.23
C PHE A 311 7.73 -13.93 9.91
N PRO A 312 8.66 -12.95 9.96
CA PRO A 312 9.22 -12.33 8.77
C PRO A 312 9.75 -13.34 7.76
N GLY A 313 9.16 -13.31 6.55
CA GLY A 313 9.60 -14.13 5.42
C GLY A 313 9.15 -15.58 5.44
N LEU A 314 8.33 -16.01 6.40
CA LEU A 314 7.74 -17.34 6.42
C LEU A 314 6.42 -17.39 5.66
N TYR A 315 6.12 -18.55 5.09
CA TYR A 315 4.83 -18.87 4.48
C TYR A 315 4.08 -19.82 5.40
N PHE A 316 2.84 -19.47 5.75
CA PHE A 316 1.95 -20.37 6.46
C PHE A 316 0.75 -20.73 5.60
N ASP A 317 0.46 -22.03 5.54
CA ASP A 317 -0.77 -22.57 4.97
C ASP A 317 -1.86 -22.50 6.04
N ILE A 318 -2.52 -21.34 6.11
CA ILE A 318 -3.65 -21.05 7.00
C ILE A 318 -4.72 -20.30 6.21
N ASP A 319 -5.98 -20.47 6.58
CA ASP A 319 -7.08 -19.79 5.90
C ASP A 319 -7.01 -18.27 6.09
N ILE A 320 -7.34 -17.53 5.04
CA ILE A 320 -7.36 -16.05 5.05
C ILE A 320 -8.62 -15.47 5.69
N LEU A 321 -9.72 -16.24 5.74
CA LEU A 321 -10.98 -15.81 6.34
C LEU A 321 -11.24 -16.62 7.60
N THR A 322 -11.38 -15.94 8.74
CA THR A 322 -11.87 -16.58 9.98
C THR A 322 -13.39 -16.67 9.99
N ASP A 323 -13.96 -17.41 10.95
CA ASP A 323 -15.42 -17.45 11.14
C ASP A 323 -15.99 -16.05 11.42
N GLU A 324 -15.29 -15.22 12.20
CA GLU A 324 -15.66 -13.83 12.46
C GLU A 324 -15.60 -12.97 11.18
N ASP A 325 -14.63 -13.21 10.30
CA ASP A 325 -14.56 -12.52 9.01
C ASP A 325 -15.74 -12.89 8.11
N LEU A 326 -16.13 -14.17 8.08
CA LEU A 326 -17.32 -14.63 7.33
C LEU A 326 -18.60 -13.96 7.84
N ASP A 327 -18.74 -13.79 9.16
CA ASP A 327 -19.86 -13.06 9.76
C ASP A 327 -19.82 -11.56 9.44
N ALA A 328 -18.65 -10.93 9.51
CA ALA A 328 -18.47 -9.53 9.13
C ALA A 328 -18.78 -9.29 7.64
N MET A 329 -18.38 -10.20 6.75
CA MET A 329 -18.65 -10.11 5.31
C MET A 329 -20.16 -10.07 5.00
N LYS A 330 -20.99 -10.80 5.74
CA LYS A 330 -22.47 -10.77 5.56
C LYS A 330 -23.03 -9.37 5.75
N ILE A 331 -22.50 -8.62 6.71
CA ILE A 331 -22.92 -7.23 6.98
C ILE A 331 -22.28 -6.28 5.96
N ALA A 332 -21.01 -6.52 5.60
CA ALA A 332 -20.27 -5.67 4.68
C ALA A 332 -20.88 -5.65 3.28
N VAL A 333 -21.31 -6.81 2.75
CA VAL A 333 -21.92 -6.87 1.40
C VAL A 333 -23.25 -6.14 1.30
N GLU A 334 -23.95 -5.93 2.42
CA GLU A 334 -25.23 -5.22 2.47
C GLU A 334 -25.06 -3.70 2.60
N HIS A 335 -23.98 -3.25 3.24
CA HIS A 335 -23.90 -1.87 3.72
C HIS A 335 -22.62 -1.10 3.31
N ALA A 336 -21.51 -1.79 3.07
CA ALA A 336 -20.23 -1.16 2.78
C ALA A 336 -20.10 -0.83 1.29
N ASP A 337 -19.38 0.25 0.98
CA ASP A 337 -18.95 0.56 -0.38
C ASP A 337 -17.69 -0.24 -0.76
N ILE A 338 -16.86 -0.58 0.24
CA ILE A 338 -15.57 -1.25 0.09
C ILE A 338 -15.42 -2.30 1.19
N ILE A 339 -14.89 -3.48 0.83
CA ILE A 339 -14.44 -4.48 1.80
C ILE A 339 -12.91 -4.46 1.85
N GLY A 340 -12.36 -4.07 3.00
CA GLY A 340 -10.93 -4.13 3.30
C GLY A 340 -10.54 -5.52 3.77
N CYS A 341 -9.48 -6.10 3.21
CA CYS A 341 -8.99 -7.44 3.53
C CYS A 341 -7.57 -7.34 4.08
N SER A 342 -7.41 -7.73 5.34
CA SER A 342 -6.13 -7.76 6.04
C SER A 342 -5.35 -9.04 5.72
N PHE A 343 -4.01 -8.97 5.83
CA PHE A 343 -3.07 -10.08 5.71
C PHE A 343 -3.20 -10.92 4.43
N ILE A 344 -3.62 -10.31 3.32
CA ILE A 344 -3.57 -10.98 2.01
C ILE A 344 -2.14 -11.37 1.69
N ARG A 345 -1.91 -12.59 1.18
CA ARG A 345 -0.56 -13.12 0.90
C ARG A 345 -0.38 -13.55 -0.54
N ASP A 346 -1.34 -14.28 -1.09
CA ASP A 346 -1.21 -14.90 -2.41
C ASP A 346 -2.54 -14.98 -3.17
N VAL A 347 -2.50 -15.59 -4.36
CA VAL A 347 -3.66 -15.74 -5.24
C VAL A 347 -4.76 -16.60 -4.61
N LYS A 348 -4.42 -17.60 -3.78
CA LYS A 348 -5.43 -18.45 -3.12
C LYS A 348 -6.27 -17.62 -2.15
N ASP A 349 -5.64 -16.69 -1.44
CA ASP A 349 -6.35 -15.79 -0.54
C ASP A 349 -7.39 -14.94 -1.31
N VAL A 350 -7.01 -14.44 -2.49
CA VAL A 350 -7.92 -13.69 -3.37
C VAL A 350 -9.10 -14.56 -3.83
N GLU A 351 -8.81 -15.81 -4.19
CA GLU A 351 -9.83 -16.77 -4.60
C GLU A 351 -10.80 -17.09 -3.46
N ALA A 352 -10.31 -17.27 -2.23
CA ALA A 352 -11.15 -17.50 -1.07
C ALA A 352 -12.11 -16.32 -0.80
N ILE A 353 -11.60 -15.09 -0.84
CA ILE A 353 -12.42 -13.88 -0.68
C ILE A 353 -13.47 -13.77 -1.79
N GLN A 354 -13.07 -13.98 -3.05
CA GLN A 354 -14.00 -13.91 -4.18
C GLN A 354 -15.04 -15.04 -4.15
N ALA A 355 -14.67 -16.24 -3.71
CA ALA A 355 -15.58 -17.37 -3.56
C ALA A 355 -16.64 -17.10 -2.47
N GLU A 356 -16.26 -16.48 -1.35
CA GLU A 356 -17.25 -16.08 -0.34
C GLU A 356 -18.17 -14.98 -0.86
N LEU A 357 -17.65 -14.00 -1.62
CA LEU A 357 -18.49 -13.02 -2.30
C LEU A 357 -19.45 -13.66 -3.31
N ASP A 358 -18.99 -14.65 -4.08
CA ASP A 358 -19.84 -15.40 -5.02
C ASP A 358 -20.97 -16.13 -4.28
N LYS A 359 -20.68 -16.72 -3.12
CA LYS A 359 -21.67 -17.36 -2.26
C LYS A 359 -22.70 -16.38 -1.69
N LEU A 360 -22.26 -15.18 -1.27
CA LEU A 360 -23.14 -14.18 -0.68
C LEU A 360 -23.97 -13.39 -1.71
N LEU A 361 -23.40 -13.11 -2.88
CA LEU A 361 -23.95 -12.15 -3.85
C LEU A 361 -24.22 -12.72 -5.26
N GLY A 362 -23.72 -13.91 -5.58
CA GLY A 362 -23.78 -14.49 -6.91
C GLY A 362 -23.23 -13.53 -7.97
N ASN A 363 -24.03 -13.25 -9.00
CA ASN A 363 -23.63 -12.38 -10.12
C ASN A 363 -23.25 -10.93 -9.74
N LYS A 364 -23.59 -10.48 -8.52
CA LYS A 364 -23.21 -9.14 -8.02
C LYS A 364 -21.84 -9.13 -7.33
N ALA A 365 -21.21 -10.28 -7.10
CA ALA A 365 -19.92 -10.35 -6.41
C ALA A 365 -18.86 -9.44 -7.03
N GLY A 366 -18.78 -9.37 -8.37
CA GLY A 366 -17.82 -8.52 -9.10
C GLY A 366 -18.07 -7.00 -8.99
N THR A 367 -19.19 -6.55 -8.43
CA THR A 367 -19.47 -5.12 -8.23
C THR A 367 -18.88 -4.58 -6.93
N VAL A 368 -18.57 -5.45 -5.97
CA VAL A 368 -17.99 -5.08 -4.67
C VAL A 368 -16.56 -4.59 -4.88
N ALA A 369 -16.25 -3.39 -4.37
CA ALA A 369 -14.89 -2.90 -4.36
C ALA A 369 -14.09 -3.56 -3.23
N LEU A 370 -12.87 -3.99 -3.53
CA LEU A 370 -11.93 -4.57 -2.58
C LEU A 370 -10.82 -3.57 -2.26
N LEU A 371 -10.39 -3.57 -1.01
CA LEU A 371 -9.13 -2.96 -0.60
C LEU A 371 -8.25 -4.05 0.00
N PHE A 372 -7.07 -4.27 -0.58
CA PHE A 372 -6.12 -5.25 -0.06
C PHE A 372 -5.00 -4.57 0.71
N LYS A 373 -4.74 -5.04 1.93
CA LYS A 373 -3.69 -4.52 2.79
C LYS A 373 -2.41 -5.32 2.57
N ILE A 374 -1.37 -4.64 2.09
CA ILE A 374 -0.04 -5.23 1.91
C ILE A 374 0.70 -5.10 3.23
N GLU A 375 0.73 -6.21 3.97
CA GLU A 375 1.21 -6.28 5.37
C GLU A 375 2.39 -7.22 5.55
N THR A 376 2.66 -8.09 4.59
CA THR A 376 3.69 -9.14 4.69
C THR A 376 4.69 -9.08 3.55
N VAL A 377 5.89 -9.63 3.75
CA VAL A 377 6.90 -9.78 2.68
C VAL A 377 6.33 -10.57 1.50
N GLN A 378 5.50 -11.58 1.78
CA GLN A 378 4.89 -12.39 0.75
C GLN A 378 3.91 -11.59 -0.12
N ALA A 379 3.07 -10.77 0.49
CA ALA A 379 2.15 -9.89 -0.22
C ALA A 379 2.89 -8.93 -1.17
N VAL A 380 4.04 -8.41 -0.73
CA VAL A 380 4.92 -7.56 -1.54
C VAL A 380 5.46 -8.34 -2.75
N ASN A 381 5.98 -9.54 -2.53
CA ASN A 381 6.53 -10.38 -3.60
C ASN A 381 5.46 -10.82 -4.61
N ASN A 382 4.23 -11.01 -4.15
CA ASN A 382 3.09 -11.42 -4.97
C ASN A 382 2.23 -10.26 -5.50
N LEU A 383 2.61 -9.00 -5.24
CA LEU A 383 1.76 -7.82 -5.48
C LEU A 383 1.14 -7.79 -6.88
N THR A 384 1.94 -8.05 -7.92
CA THR A 384 1.44 -8.08 -9.31
C THR A 384 0.38 -9.16 -9.53
N GLN A 385 0.58 -10.36 -8.99
CA GLN A 385 -0.37 -11.47 -9.13
C GLN A 385 -1.65 -11.20 -8.34
N LEU A 386 -1.53 -10.64 -7.13
CA LEU A 386 -2.66 -10.20 -6.32
C LEU A 386 -3.50 -9.15 -7.05
N ILE A 387 -2.85 -8.12 -7.60
CA ILE A 387 -3.51 -7.08 -8.40
C ILE A 387 -4.22 -7.71 -9.59
N LEU A 388 -3.52 -8.54 -10.37
CA LEU A 388 -4.08 -9.18 -11.56
C LEU A 388 -5.33 -10.00 -11.20
N LYS A 389 -5.21 -10.91 -10.23
CA LYS A 389 -6.31 -11.81 -9.86
C LYS A 389 -7.53 -11.04 -9.35
N ALA A 390 -7.33 -10.10 -8.44
CA ALA A 390 -8.45 -9.36 -7.85
C ALA A 390 -9.08 -8.38 -8.86
N ALA A 391 -8.26 -7.56 -9.51
CA ALA A 391 -8.75 -6.55 -10.45
C ALA A 391 -9.34 -7.15 -11.74
N SER A 392 -9.01 -8.40 -12.06
CA SER A 392 -9.67 -9.15 -13.13
C SER A 392 -11.17 -9.36 -12.93
N ARG A 393 -11.68 -9.25 -11.69
CA ARG A 393 -13.11 -9.41 -11.37
C ARG A 393 -13.71 -8.25 -10.57
N ASN A 394 -12.98 -7.66 -9.63
CA ASN A 394 -13.49 -6.67 -8.67
C ASN A 394 -12.72 -5.35 -8.74
N PRO A 395 -13.37 -4.17 -8.69
CA PRO A 395 -12.68 -2.90 -8.47
C PRO A 395 -11.74 -3.02 -7.28
N LEU A 396 -10.47 -2.67 -7.44
CA LEU A 396 -9.44 -2.93 -6.45
C LEU A 396 -8.76 -1.62 -6.07
N SER A 397 -8.46 -1.48 -4.78
CA SER A 397 -7.48 -0.54 -4.24
C SER A 397 -6.47 -1.30 -3.37
N ILE A 398 -5.29 -0.73 -3.20
CA ILE A 398 -4.22 -1.30 -2.37
C ILE A 398 -3.94 -0.35 -1.20
N MET A 399 -3.86 -0.87 0.01
CA MET A 399 -3.32 -0.13 1.16
C MET A 399 -1.92 -0.62 1.47
N ILE A 400 -0.97 0.31 1.53
CA ILE A 400 0.33 0.04 2.14
C ILE A 400 0.09 0.09 3.64
N ALA A 401 0.04 -1.06 4.31
CA ALA A 401 -0.29 -1.13 5.73
C ALA A 401 1.02 -1.20 6.54
N ARG A 402 1.64 -0.02 6.70
CA ARG A 402 3.04 0.10 7.14
C ARG A 402 3.34 -0.41 8.54
N GLY A 403 2.38 -0.48 9.46
CA GLY A 403 2.58 -0.97 10.82
C GLY A 403 3.08 -2.41 10.83
N ASP A 404 2.23 -3.35 10.38
CA ASP A 404 2.60 -4.76 10.25
C ASP A 404 3.71 -4.95 9.19
N LEU A 405 3.68 -4.21 8.08
CA LEU A 405 4.70 -4.34 7.03
C LEU A 405 6.11 -3.92 7.49
N ALA A 406 6.24 -2.94 8.40
CA ALA A 406 7.51 -2.52 8.97
C ALA A 406 8.14 -3.62 9.82
N VAL A 407 7.30 -4.35 10.57
CA VAL A 407 7.73 -5.49 11.40
C VAL A 407 8.21 -6.63 10.50
N GLU A 408 7.51 -6.89 9.40
CA GLU A 408 7.82 -7.97 8.46
C GLU A 408 9.04 -7.67 7.56
N THR A 409 9.17 -6.45 7.03
CA THR A 409 10.25 -6.09 6.08
C THR A 409 11.47 -5.45 6.77
N GLY A 410 11.29 -4.93 7.98
CA GLY A 410 12.24 -4.04 8.63
C GLY A 410 12.18 -2.60 8.11
N TYR A 411 12.47 -1.63 8.97
CA TYR A 411 12.31 -0.19 8.67
C TYR A 411 13.08 0.31 7.44
N ILE A 412 14.26 -0.24 7.15
CA ILE A 412 15.08 0.19 5.99
C ILE A 412 14.40 -0.25 4.68
N ARG A 413 13.98 -1.51 4.61
CA ARG A 413 13.33 -2.09 3.41
C ARG A 413 11.94 -1.48 3.20
N LEU A 414 11.23 -1.13 4.26
CA LEU A 414 9.92 -0.47 4.17
C LEU A 414 9.95 0.78 3.29
N ALA A 415 10.95 1.65 3.47
CA ALA A 415 11.09 2.89 2.72
C ALA A 415 11.27 2.66 1.21
N GLU A 416 11.88 1.54 0.81
CA GLU A 416 12.00 1.11 -0.57
C GLU A 416 10.70 0.49 -1.09
N VAL A 417 10.15 -0.46 -0.34
CA VAL A 417 9.00 -1.28 -0.75
C VAL A 417 7.75 -0.42 -0.96
N GLN A 418 7.51 0.58 -0.12
CA GLN A 418 6.37 1.49 -0.30
C GLN A 418 6.41 2.19 -1.66
N GLN A 419 7.60 2.55 -2.14
CA GLN A 419 7.77 3.17 -3.45
C GLN A 419 7.45 2.17 -4.56
N GLN A 420 7.96 0.94 -4.46
CA GLN A 420 7.69 -0.12 -5.43
C GLN A 420 6.20 -0.43 -5.54
N ILE A 421 5.49 -0.52 -4.40
CA ILE A 421 4.03 -0.73 -4.36
C ILE A 421 3.31 0.40 -5.10
N MET A 422 3.63 1.67 -4.80
CA MET A 422 3.01 2.80 -5.47
C MET A 422 3.20 2.77 -6.99
N TRP A 423 4.39 2.38 -7.46
CA TRP A 423 4.71 2.39 -8.89
C TRP A 423 3.96 1.29 -9.64
N ILE A 424 3.92 0.09 -9.07
CA ILE A 424 3.18 -1.05 -9.64
C ILE A 424 1.68 -0.72 -9.68
N CYS A 425 1.13 -0.15 -8.60
CA CYS A 425 -0.27 0.25 -8.56
C CYS A 425 -0.59 1.36 -9.57
N GLU A 426 0.26 2.37 -9.72
CA GLU A 426 0.06 3.45 -10.70
C GLU A 426 0.08 2.90 -12.15
N ALA A 427 0.98 1.95 -12.44
CA ALA A 427 1.03 1.27 -13.73
C ALA A 427 -0.21 0.39 -13.99
N ALA A 428 -0.77 -0.21 -12.95
CA ALA A 428 -2.02 -0.95 -13.01
C ALA A 428 -3.28 -0.05 -12.87
N ASN A 429 -3.12 1.28 -12.79
CA ASN A 429 -4.17 2.25 -12.49
C ASN A 429 -5.02 1.90 -11.24
N ILE A 430 -4.39 1.29 -10.24
CA ILE A 430 -5.00 0.89 -8.96
C ILE A 430 -4.79 2.00 -7.92
N PRO A 431 -5.85 2.52 -7.28
CA PRO A 431 -5.71 3.50 -6.21
C PRO A 431 -4.91 2.97 -5.03
N VAL A 432 -4.06 3.82 -4.45
CA VAL A 432 -3.22 3.49 -3.30
C VAL A 432 -3.62 4.28 -2.07
N VAL A 433 -3.83 3.56 -0.97
CA VAL A 433 -4.04 4.12 0.37
C VAL A 433 -2.74 4.05 1.17
N TRP A 434 -2.33 5.19 1.71
CA TRP A 434 -1.20 5.35 2.61
C TRP A 434 -1.67 5.17 4.06
N GLY A 435 -1.44 3.99 4.63
CA GLY A 435 -1.60 3.70 6.06
C GLY A 435 -0.31 3.13 6.63
N THR A 436 -0.15 2.76 7.89
CA THR A 436 -0.79 3.21 9.13
C THR A 436 0.12 4.25 9.79
N GLU A 437 -0.17 4.67 11.03
CA GLU A 437 0.68 5.56 11.86
C GLU A 437 0.90 7.00 11.35
N VAL A 438 0.13 7.44 10.35
CA VAL A 438 0.13 8.84 9.94
C VAL A 438 -0.46 9.68 11.07
N LEU A 439 0.34 10.62 11.59
CA LEU A 439 -0.06 11.51 12.69
C LEU A 439 -0.53 10.75 13.96
N ALA A 440 0.08 9.60 14.27
CA ALA A 440 -0.27 8.78 15.43
C ALA A 440 -0.15 9.53 16.79
N ASN A 441 0.94 10.25 17.01
CA ASN A 441 1.17 11.06 18.21
C ASN A 441 0.23 12.27 18.26
N MET A 442 -0.15 12.83 17.11
CA MET A 442 -1.17 13.87 17.05
C MET A 442 -2.52 13.32 17.51
N LEU A 443 -2.91 12.13 17.03
CA LEU A 443 -4.14 11.46 17.47
C LEU A 443 -4.17 11.18 18.97
N GLU A 444 -3.04 10.78 19.54
CA GLU A 444 -2.94 10.42 20.97
C GLU A 444 -2.83 11.66 21.88
N THR A 445 -1.94 12.59 21.54
CA THR A 445 -1.48 13.67 22.44
C THR A 445 -1.89 15.08 22.00
N GLY A 446 -2.43 15.24 20.79
CA GLY A 446 -2.79 16.54 20.21
C GLY A 446 -1.61 17.35 19.70
N ILE A 447 -0.40 16.77 19.70
CA ILE A 447 0.82 17.42 19.22
C ILE A 447 1.50 16.47 18.22
N PRO A 448 1.76 16.90 16.97
CA PRO A 448 2.48 16.08 16.01
C PRO A 448 3.99 16.18 16.23
N SER A 449 4.71 15.11 15.96
CA SER A 449 6.15 15.14 15.77
C SER A 449 6.51 15.68 14.39
N ARG A 450 7.76 16.15 14.22
CA ARG A 450 8.24 16.62 12.91
C ARG A 450 8.23 15.50 11.85
N ALA A 451 8.56 14.28 12.27
CA ALA A 451 8.59 13.12 11.39
C ALA A 451 7.18 12.82 10.83
N GLU A 452 6.13 12.93 11.65
CA GLU A 452 4.77 12.67 11.21
C GLU A 452 4.21 13.73 10.25
N VAL A 453 4.62 15.00 10.41
CA VAL A 453 4.26 16.05 9.45
C VAL A 453 4.89 15.77 8.09
N THR A 454 6.16 15.38 8.07
CA THR A 454 6.83 14.95 6.84
C THR A 454 6.18 13.70 6.25
N ASP A 455 5.81 12.74 7.08
CA ASP A 455 5.12 11.53 6.64
C ASP A 455 3.76 11.81 6.00
N ALA A 456 2.95 12.67 6.62
CA ALA A 456 1.67 13.12 6.07
C ALA A 456 1.86 13.87 4.72
N ALA A 457 2.93 14.66 4.60
CA ALA A 457 3.26 15.35 3.36
C ALA A 457 3.70 14.39 2.24
N GLU A 458 4.47 13.34 2.54
CA GLU A 458 4.79 12.27 1.59
C GLU A 458 3.54 11.45 1.23
N GLY A 459 2.65 11.23 2.19
CA GLY A 459 1.35 10.59 1.98
C GLY A 459 0.47 11.30 0.94
N ALA A 460 0.68 12.61 0.69
CA ALA A 460 0.01 13.35 -0.37
C ALA A 460 0.27 12.81 -1.80
N ARG A 461 1.28 11.96 -1.96
CA ARG A 461 1.60 11.28 -3.22
C ARG A 461 0.71 10.06 -3.47
N SER A 462 0.01 9.58 -2.44
CA SER A 462 -1.00 8.52 -2.54
C SER A 462 -2.38 9.09 -2.92
N ASP A 463 -3.34 8.19 -3.16
CA ASP A 463 -4.72 8.58 -3.51
C ASP A 463 -5.59 8.82 -2.29
N CYS A 464 -5.21 8.24 -1.16
CA CYS A 464 -5.87 8.41 0.12
C CYS A 464 -4.88 8.22 1.27
N VAL A 465 -4.98 9.05 2.30
CA VAL A 465 -4.22 8.88 3.54
C VAL A 465 -5.16 8.39 4.63
N MET A 466 -4.77 7.32 5.32
CA MET A 466 -5.53 6.74 6.43
C MET A 466 -4.99 7.21 7.78
N ILE A 467 -5.90 7.63 8.65
CA ILE A 467 -5.61 7.87 10.08
C ILE A 467 -6.38 6.88 10.97
N ASN A 468 -5.78 6.52 12.11
CA ASN A 468 -6.38 5.67 13.12
C ASN A 468 -7.31 6.45 14.07
N LYS A 469 -7.98 5.74 14.99
CA LYS A 469 -8.76 6.36 16.07
C LYS A 469 -7.86 6.91 17.18
N GLY A 470 -8.28 8.00 17.82
CA GLY A 470 -7.55 8.63 18.92
C GLY A 470 -8.35 9.75 19.59
N ASN A 471 -7.76 10.42 20.58
CA ASN A 471 -8.42 11.45 21.38
C ASN A 471 -8.62 12.77 20.61
N TYR A 472 -7.71 13.10 19.68
CA TYR A 472 -7.67 14.38 18.97
C TYR A 472 -8.02 14.23 17.48
N MET A 473 -9.06 13.44 17.17
CA MET A 473 -9.39 13.11 15.78
C MET A 473 -9.77 14.33 14.94
N LEU A 474 -10.58 15.25 15.48
CA LEU A 474 -11.07 16.41 14.73
C LEU A 474 -9.92 17.33 14.32
N GLU A 475 -9.00 17.57 15.25
CA GLU A 475 -7.78 18.34 15.03
C GLU A 475 -6.85 17.63 14.04
N THR A 476 -6.70 16.30 14.17
CA THR A 476 -5.87 15.51 13.25
C THR A 476 -6.40 15.57 11.82
N VAL A 477 -7.71 15.37 11.61
CA VAL A 477 -8.32 15.46 10.27
C VAL A 477 -8.14 16.86 9.70
N THR A 478 -8.35 17.91 10.50
CA THR A 478 -8.15 19.30 10.08
C THR A 478 -6.71 19.53 9.63
N MET A 479 -5.74 19.11 10.45
CA MET A 479 -4.32 19.27 10.15
C MET A 479 -3.92 18.50 8.89
N LEU A 480 -4.39 17.27 8.73
CA LEU A 480 -4.12 16.48 7.54
C LEU A 480 -4.73 17.12 6.28
N ASP A 481 -5.97 17.62 6.35
CA ASP A 481 -6.61 18.34 5.24
C ASP A 481 -5.77 19.54 4.79
N GLU A 482 -5.27 20.34 5.73
CA GLU A 482 -4.41 21.49 5.47
C GLU A 482 -3.07 21.08 4.83
N ILE A 483 -2.40 20.05 5.35
CA ILE A 483 -1.15 19.53 4.79
C ILE A 483 -1.38 19.09 3.33
N LEU A 484 -2.41 18.28 3.08
CA LEU A 484 -2.74 17.78 1.75
C LEU A 484 -3.12 18.92 0.79
N HIS A 485 -3.86 19.92 1.27
CA HIS A 485 -4.21 21.11 0.52
C HIS A 485 -2.97 21.90 0.08
N MET A 486 -2.02 22.12 1.00
CA MET A 486 -0.77 22.81 0.67
C MET A 486 0.09 22.00 -0.31
N MET A 487 0.25 20.71 -0.05
CA MET A 487 1.13 19.85 -0.84
C MET A 487 0.67 19.65 -2.29
N LYS A 488 -0.64 19.72 -2.57
CA LYS A 488 -1.16 19.58 -3.95
C LYS A 488 -0.57 20.57 -4.95
N GLU A 489 -0.15 21.75 -4.47
CA GLU A 489 0.41 22.82 -5.28
C GLU A 489 1.90 22.62 -5.55
N HIS A 490 2.55 21.77 -4.75
CA HIS A 490 3.98 21.48 -4.83
C HIS A 490 4.28 20.14 -5.49
N GLN A 491 3.36 19.17 -5.37
CA GLN A 491 3.57 17.81 -5.81
C GLN A 491 2.24 17.20 -6.28
N PHE A 492 2.29 16.44 -7.37
CA PHE A 492 1.22 15.52 -7.76
C PHE A 492 1.84 14.17 -8.07
N LYS A 493 1.50 13.14 -7.29
CA LYS A 493 2.17 11.83 -7.36
C LYS A 493 3.69 12.00 -7.29
N LYS A 494 4.43 11.67 -8.36
CA LYS A 494 5.89 11.85 -8.47
C LYS A 494 6.31 13.15 -9.15
N THR A 495 5.36 13.97 -9.59
CA THR A 495 5.60 15.16 -10.38
C THR A 495 5.65 16.39 -9.49
N PRO A 496 6.82 17.03 -9.32
CA PRO A 496 6.88 18.34 -8.71
C PRO A 496 6.11 19.35 -9.56
N LYS A 497 5.27 20.14 -8.90
CA LYS A 497 4.56 21.28 -9.48
C LYS A 497 5.30 22.55 -9.06
N LEU A 498 5.83 23.26 -10.05
CA LEU A 498 6.59 24.49 -9.84
C LEU A 498 5.64 25.69 -9.68
N ARG A 499 4.81 25.69 -8.63
CA ARG A 499 4.04 26.88 -8.28
C ARG A 499 5.00 28.04 -8.00
N ALA A 500 4.55 29.26 -8.28
CA ALA A 500 5.35 30.45 -7.99
C ALA A 500 5.75 30.48 -6.50
N LEU A 501 7.06 30.54 -6.23
CA LEU A 501 7.59 30.60 -4.88
C LEU A 501 7.36 31.99 -4.29
N SER A 502 6.50 32.09 -3.27
CA SER A 502 6.29 33.35 -2.55
C SER A 502 7.60 33.90 -1.97
N ILE A 503 8.47 33.00 -1.48
CA ILE A 503 9.80 33.35 -0.94
C ILE A 503 10.72 34.00 -1.99
N ALA A 504 10.54 33.69 -3.28
CA ALA A 504 11.34 34.28 -4.35
C ALA A 504 10.89 35.71 -4.71
N LYS A 505 9.71 36.16 -4.25
CA LYS A 505 9.22 37.52 -4.48
C LYS A 505 9.95 38.59 -3.66
N ASN A 506 10.65 38.18 -2.60
CA ASN A 506 11.39 39.09 -1.70
C ASN A 506 12.86 39.27 -2.12
N ILE A 507 13.23 38.91 -3.35
CA ILE A 507 14.57 39.20 -3.86
C ILE A 507 14.62 40.70 -4.14
N MET A 508 15.32 41.46 -3.27
CA MET A 508 15.66 42.85 -3.57
C MET A 508 16.56 42.83 -4.80
N ILE A 509 16.07 43.42 -5.88
CA ILE A 509 16.88 43.73 -7.06
C ILE A 509 17.32 45.18 -6.83
N ASP A 510 18.50 45.35 -6.21
CA ASP A 510 19.17 46.66 -6.15
C ASP A 510 19.83 46.99 -7.49
#